data_AF-A0A2T0L6V9-F1
#
_entry.id   AF-A0A2T0L6V9-F1
#
_cell.length_a   1.000
_cell.length_b   1.000
_cell.length_c   1.000
_cell.angle_alpha   90.00
_cell.angle_beta   90.00
_cell.angle_gamma   90.00
#
_symmetry.space_group_name_H-M   'P 1'
#
loop_
_entity.id
_entity.type
_entity.pdbx_description
1 polymer ?
#
loop_
_entity_poly.entity_id
_entity_poly.type
_entity_poly.pdbx_seq_one_letter_code
_entity_poly.pdbx_strand_id
1 'polypeptide(L)'
;MSDSIQIQVADSHLYPGCAVRIAHLPEPARGAAAVIEFADGSGANATCHRRALDELELMVDRYATQKRHPVDTRHWLLLAVDATHNSWRVKRRLP
;
A
#
# COMPACT_ATOMS: atom_id res chain seq x y z
N MET A 1 9.75 8.33 -17.33
CA MET A 1 9.45 8.56 -15.91
C MET A 1 8.37 7.56 -15.56
N SER A 2 8.69 6.52 -14.80
CA SER A 2 7.68 5.55 -14.39
C SER A 2 6.78 6.25 -13.38
N ASP A 3 5.51 6.44 -13.73
CA ASP A 3 4.51 7.06 -12.86
C ASP A 3 4.20 6.08 -11.72
N SER A 4 5.00 6.15 -10.65
CA SER A 4 4.85 5.29 -9.48
C SER A 4 3.60 5.71 -8.69
N ILE A 5 2.75 4.73 -8.39
CA ILE A 5 1.51 4.92 -7.65
C ILE A 5 1.82 5.53 -6.27
N GLN A 6 1.16 6.64 -5.94
CA GLN A 6 1.28 7.26 -4.63
C GLN A 6 0.25 6.67 -3.66
N ILE A 7 0.75 6.12 -2.55
CA ILE A 7 -0.02 5.50 -1.50
C ILE A 7 0.21 6.27 -0.20
N GLN A 8 -0.87 6.69 0.45
CA GLN A 8 -0.81 7.36 1.75
C GLN A 8 -1.41 6.46 2.83
N VAL A 9 -0.70 6.33 3.95
CA VAL A 9 -1.11 5.53 5.10
C VAL A 9 -1.24 6.45 6.29
N ALA A 10 -2.41 6.41 6.95
CA ALA A 10 -2.72 7.29 8.08
C ALA A 10 -1.98 6.92 9.39
N ASP A 11 -1.24 5.82 9.36
CA ASP A 11 -0.47 5.27 10.48
C ASP A 11 1.02 5.17 10.12
N SER A 12 1.89 4.88 11.10
CA SER A 12 3.33 4.67 10.88
C SER A 12 3.68 3.27 10.34
N HIS A 13 2.70 2.37 10.24
CA HIS A 13 2.90 0.99 9.78
C HIS A 13 1.59 0.37 9.30
N LEU A 14 1.68 -0.67 8.48
CA LEU A 14 0.52 -1.43 8.00
C LEU A 14 0.15 -2.55 8.99
N TYR A 15 -1.15 -2.66 9.25
CA TYR A 15 -1.78 -3.71 10.05
C TYR A 15 -3.24 -3.89 9.62
N PRO A 16 -3.91 -5.03 9.92
CA PRO A 16 -5.32 -5.24 9.60
C PRO A 16 -6.22 -4.13 10.17
N GLY A 17 -7.03 -3.51 9.32
CA GLY A 17 -7.91 -2.38 9.65
C GLY A 17 -7.34 -1.01 9.25
N CYS A 18 -6.03 -0.90 9.00
CA CYS A 18 -5.37 0.35 8.63
C CYS A 18 -5.95 0.95 7.34
N ALA A 19 -6.18 2.26 7.36
CA ALA A 19 -6.72 3.02 6.23
C ALA A 19 -5.59 3.42 5.26
N VAL A 20 -5.83 3.17 3.98
CA VAL A 20 -4.88 3.42 2.89
C VAL A 20 -5.58 4.23 1.82
N ARG A 21 -4.93 5.31 1.34
CA ARG A 21 -5.42 6.10 0.21
C ARG A 21 -4.51 5.89 -0.98
N ILE A 22 -5.12 5.67 -2.15
CA ILE A 22 -4.40 5.50 -3.42
C ILE A 22 -4.97 6.51 -4.38
N ALA A 23 -4.19 7.51 -4.79
CA ALA A 23 -4.71 8.64 -5.58
C ALA A 23 -5.11 8.21 -7.00
N HIS A 24 -4.34 7.31 -7.60
CA HIS A 24 -4.62 6.76 -8.91
C HIS A 24 -4.06 5.34 -9.00
N LEU A 25 -4.93 4.37 -9.25
CA LEU A 25 -4.54 2.99 -9.52
C LEU A 25 -4.76 2.71 -11.02
N PRO A 26 -3.69 2.60 -11.83
CA PRO A 26 -3.82 2.37 -13.26
C PRO A 26 -4.43 0.99 -13.56
N GLU A 27 -5.13 0.86 -14.68
CA GLU A 27 -5.62 -0.44 -15.17
C GLU A 27 -4.83 -0.90 -16.39
N PRO A 28 -4.23 -2.12 -16.39
CA PRO A 28 -4.13 -3.07 -15.28
C PRO A 28 -2.93 -2.79 -14.36
N ALA A 29 -3.15 -2.64 -13.05
CA ALA A 29 -2.07 -2.56 -12.05
C ALA A 29 -1.50 -3.95 -11.71
N ARG A 30 -0.93 -4.65 -12.70
CA ARG A 30 -0.20 -5.91 -12.48
C ARG A 30 1.29 -5.63 -12.31
N GLY A 31 1.76 -5.62 -11.07
CA GLY A 31 3.17 -5.36 -10.77
C GLY A 31 3.55 -3.87 -10.91
N ALA A 32 2.59 -2.98 -10.69
CA ALA A 32 2.84 -1.55 -10.79
C ALA A 32 3.66 -1.07 -9.59
N ALA A 33 4.74 -0.32 -9.84
CA ALA A 33 5.55 0.27 -8.79
C ALA A 33 4.74 1.32 -8.01
N ALA A 34 4.93 1.33 -6.70
CA ALA A 34 4.27 2.24 -5.79
C ALA A 34 5.24 2.78 -4.75
N VAL A 35 4.95 3.98 -4.25
CA VAL A 35 5.63 4.60 -3.11
C VAL A 35 4.59 4.84 -2.03
N ILE A 36 4.91 4.38 -0.82
CA ILE A 36 4.10 4.56 0.37
C ILE A 36 4.68 5.70 1.19
N GLU A 37 3.82 6.64 1.57
CA GLU A 37 4.09 7.67 2.58
C GLU A 37 3.28 7.36 3.83
N PHE A 38 3.97 7.17 4.95
CA PHE A 38 3.36 6.95 6.26
C PHE A 38 3.17 8.26 7.01
N ALA A 39 2.24 8.30 7.96
CA ALA A 39 1.95 9.50 8.74
C ALA A 39 3.11 9.98 9.64
N ASP A 40 4.11 9.11 9.91
CA ASP A 40 5.35 9.51 10.60
C ASP A 40 6.39 10.13 9.65
N GLY A 41 6.05 10.33 8.38
CA GLY A 41 6.95 10.84 7.35
C GLY A 41 7.97 9.81 6.84
N SER A 42 7.89 8.55 7.28
CA SER A 42 8.67 7.48 6.67
C SER A 42 8.07 7.06 5.33
N GLY A 43 8.90 6.47 4.48
CA GLY A 43 8.47 5.98 3.16
C GLY A 43 8.94 4.56 2.90
N ALA A 44 8.18 3.85 2.05
CA ALA A 44 8.56 2.53 1.57
C ALA A 44 8.26 2.38 0.08
N ASN A 45 9.14 1.66 -0.62
CA ASN A 45 8.81 1.18 -1.95
C ASN A 45 7.84 0.01 -1.83
N ALA A 46 6.96 -0.11 -2.81
CA ALA A 46 6.01 -1.19 -2.88
C ALA A 46 5.71 -1.58 -4.32
N THR A 47 5.15 -2.78 -4.48
CA THR A 47 4.59 -3.26 -5.74
C THR A 47 3.11 -3.57 -5.53
N CYS A 48 2.28 -3.00 -6.40
CA CYS A 48 0.84 -3.21 -6.45
C CYS A 48 0.48 -4.28 -7.48
N HIS A 49 -0.34 -5.24 -7.06
CA HIS A 49 -0.92 -6.25 -7.93
C HIS A 49 -2.43 -6.34 -7.71
N ARG A 50 -3.21 -5.79 -8.66
CA ARG A 50 -4.68 -5.85 -8.60
C ARG A 50 -5.15 -7.28 -8.85
N ARG A 51 -5.80 -7.89 -7.86
CA ARG A 51 -6.31 -9.27 -7.91
C ARG A 51 -7.74 -9.33 -8.45
N ALA A 52 -8.56 -8.38 -8.04
CA ALA A 52 -9.95 -8.21 -8.48
C ALA A 52 -10.29 -6.71 -8.53
N LEU A 53 -11.53 -6.38 -8.89
CA LEU A 53 -11.98 -4.99 -8.93
C LEU A 53 -11.77 -4.30 -7.57
N ASP A 54 -12.17 -4.95 -6.49
CA ASP A 54 -12.13 -4.44 -5.12
C ASP A 54 -10.98 -5.04 -4.28
N GLU A 55 -10.12 -5.89 -4.85
CA GLU A 55 -9.00 -6.52 -4.15
C GLU A 55 -7.64 -6.13 -4.74
N LEU A 56 -6.76 -5.63 -3.87
CA LEU A 56 -5.40 -5.24 -4.21
C LEU A 56 -4.40 -5.96 -3.31
N GLU A 57 -3.39 -6.58 -3.91
CA GLU A 57 -2.21 -7.05 -3.20
C GLU A 57 -1.12 -5.97 -3.22
N LEU A 58 -0.59 -5.69 -2.04
CA LEU A 58 0.47 -4.72 -1.82
C LEU A 58 1.68 -5.42 -1.20
N MET A 59 2.74 -5.56 -1.98
CA MET A 59 4.05 -6.03 -1.51
C MET A 59 4.87 -4.81 -1.11
N VAL A 60 5.20 -4.68 0.16
CA VAL A 60 5.97 -3.55 0.70
C VAL A 60 7.37 -4.02 0.98
N ASP A 61 8.36 -3.35 0.39
CA ASP A 61 9.77 -3.64 0.61
C ASP A 61 10.18 -3.30 2.05
N ARG A 62 11.29 -3.89 2.50
CA ARG A 62 11.88 -3.53 3.80
C ARG A 62 12.11 -2.01 3.86
N TYR A 63 11.69 -1.40 4.96
CA TYR A 63 11.89 0.02 5.24
C TYR A 63 12.22 0.22 6.73
N ALA A 64 12.55 1.47 7.08
CA ALA A 64 12.71 1.87 8.48
C ALA A 64 11.69 2.97 8.80
N THR A 65 11.02 2.84 9.94
CA THR A 65 10.16 3.92 10.44
C THR A 65 11.00 5.15 10.81
N GLN A 66 10.36 6.30 11.03
CA GLN A 66 11.09 7.52 11.42
C GLN A 66 11.94 7.33 12.69
N LYS A 67 11.49 6.47 13.61
CA LYS A 67 12.21 6.08 14.83
C LYS A 67 13.32 5.04 14.61
N ARG A 68 13.68 4.75 13.35
CA ARG A 68 14.69 3.76 12.93
C ARG A 68 14.37 2.32 13.32
N HIS A 69 13.08 1.99 13.51
CA HIS A 69 12.69 0.59 13.68
C HIS A 69 12.65 -0.09 12.31
N PRO A 70 13.43 -1.17 12.10
CA PRO A 70 13.39 -1.90 10.84
C PRO A 70 12.08 -2.66 10.70
N VAL A 71 11.49 -2.60 9.52
CA VAL A 71 10.30 -3.36 9.14
C VAL A 71 10.67 -4.20 7.93
N ASP A 72 10.63 -5.52 8.06
CA ASP A 72 10.89 -6.44 6.96
C ASP A 72 9.82 -6.36 5.87
N THR A 73 10.16 -6.87 4.68
CA THR A 73 9.24 -7.01 3.56
C THR A 73 7.97 -7.74 3.99
N ARG A 74 6.80 -7.18 3.64
CA ARG A 74 5.49 -7.73 4.02
C ARG A 74 4.49 -7.58 2.89
N HIS A 75 3.64 -8.59 2.74
CA HIS A 75 2.57 -8.60 1.76
C HIS A 75 1.22 -8.38 2.45
N TRP A 76 0.38 -7.56 1.84
CA TRP A 76 -0.91 -7.18 2.39
C TRP A 76 -2.00 -7.34 1.35
N LEU A 77 -3.16 -7.82 1.79
CA LEU A 77 -4.39 -7.76 1.02
C LEU A 77 -5.16 -6.52 1.46
N LEU A 78 -5.50 -5.66 0.51
CA LEU A 78 -6.33 -4.48 0.69
C LEU A 78 -7.68 -4.69 0.02
N LEU A 79 -8.73 -4.19 0.65
CA LEU A 79 -10.06 -4.10 0.05
C LEU A 79 -10.43 -2.65 -0.21
N ALA A 80 -11.06 -2.40 -1.35
CA ALA A 80 -11.67 -1.12 -1.63
C ALA A 80 -12.80 -0.84 -0.64
N VAL A 81 -12.87 0.40 -0.14
CA VAL A 81 -13.94 0.83 0.78
C VAL A 81 -15.16 1.30 -0.01
N ASP A 82 -14.96 1.77 -1.23
CA ASP A 82 -15.98 2.31 -2.11
C ASP A 82 -15.63 2.07 -3.59
N ALA A 83 -16.59 2.33 -4.48
CA ALA A 83 -16.43 2.12 -5.92
C ALA A 83 -15.48 3.13 -6.61
N THR A 84 -15.05 4.20 -5.91
CA THR A 84 -14.09 5.16 -6.47
C THR A 84 -12.67 4.62 -6.47
N HIS A 85 -12.40 3.56 -5.69
CA HIS A 85 -11.07 2.94 -5.56
C HIS A 85 -9.97 3.90 -5.11
N ASN A 86 -10.34 4.99 -4.44
CA ASN A 86 -9.39 5.93 -3.83
C ASN A 86 -9.11 5.59 -2.36
N SER A 87 -10.08 4.91 -1.72
CA SER A 87 -10.04 4.52 -0.31
C SER A 87 -9.96 3.01 -0.18
N TRP A 88 -8.97 2.55 0.56
CA TRP A 88 -8.67 1.14 0.77
C TRP A 88 -8.49 0.84 2.25
N ARG A 89 -8.67 -0.43 2.62
CA ARG A 89 -8.42 -0.91 3.97
C ARG A 89 -7.61 -2.18 3.95
N VAL A 90 -6.56 -2.23 4.77
CA VAL A 90 -5.78 -3.45 4.94
C VAL A 90 -6.68 -4.52 5.58
N LYS A 91 -6.90 -5.63 4.89
CA LYS A 91 -7.71 -6.74 5.38
C LYS A 91 -6.89 -7.70 6.23
N ARG A 92 -5.74 -8.12 5.71
CA ARG A 92 -4.86 -9.09 6.36
C ARG A 92 -3.46 -9.08 5.75
N ARG A 93 -2.51 -9.63 6.49
CA ARG A 93 -1.21 -10.01 5.96
C ARG A 93 -1.36 -11.26 5.09
N LEU A 94 -0.64 -11.30 3.97
CA LEU A 94 -0.51 -12.49 3.15
C LEU A 94 0.73 -13.30 3.58
N PRO A 95 0.79 -14.61 3.25
CA PRO A 95 1.97 -15.43 3.50
C PRO A 95 3.24 -14.87 2.85
#